data_AF-A0A966YAJ7-F1
#
_entry.id   AF-A0A966YAJ7-F1
#
_cell.length_a   1.000
_cell.length_b   1.000
_cell.length_c   1.000
_cell.angle_alpha   90.00
_cell.angle_beta   90.00
_cell.angle_gamma   90.00
#
_symmetry.space_group_name_H-M   'P 1'
#
loop_
_entity.id
_entity.type
_entity.pdbx_description
1 polymer ?
#
loop_
_entity_poly.entity_id
_entity_poly.type
_entity_poly.pdbx_seq_one_letter_code
_entity_poly.pdbx_strand_id
1 'polypeptide(L)' 'NKVLSKNIIIPHERMSDRNFVLIPLCEIAPDWRHPKTNKSVKKLIFSLPIKDITTIKQI' A
#
# COMPACT_ATOMS: atom_id res chain seq x y z
N ASN A 1 -3.87 15.21 -4.15
CA ASN A 1 -2.41 14.91 -4.15
C ASN A 1 -1.68 16.14 -3.67
N LYS A 2 -0.79 16.05 -2.67
CA LYS A 2 0.07 17.18 -2.30
C LYS A 2 1.36 17.05 -3.09
N VAL A 3 1.58 17.96 -4.05
CA VAL A 3 2.81 18.05 -4.84
C VAL A 3 3.75 18.97 -4.06
N LEU A 4 4.80 18.42 -3.45
CA LEU A 4 5.69 19.17 -2.54
C LEU A 4 6.84 19.87 -3.30
N SER A 5 7.22 19.33 -4.46
CA SER A 5 8.08 19.92 -5.49
C SER A 5 7.66 19.29 -6.83
N LYS A 6 8.07 19.84 -7.99
CA LYS A 6 7.53 19.45 -9.31
C LYS A 6 7.46 17.93 -9.60
N ASN A 7 8.20 17.08 -8.88
CA ASN A 7 8.24 15.62 -9.06
C ASN A 7 7.97 14.78 -7.78
N ILE A 8 7.56 15.36 -6.65
CA ILE A 8 7.30 14.60 -5.40
C ILE A 8 5.80 14.47 -5.16
N ILE A 9 5.31 13.22 -5.19
CA ILE A 9 3.89 12.88 -4.98
C ILE A 9 3.74 12.07 -3.70
N ILE A 10 2.99 12.62 -2.73
CA ILE A 10 2.68 11.91 -1.48
C ILE A 10 1.16 11.74 -1.31
N PRO A 11 0.71 10.53 -0.92
CA PRO A 11 1.39 9.24 -1.10
C PRO A 11 1.65 8.90 -2.58
N HIS A 12 2.68 8.07 -2.83
CA HIS A 12 3.04 7.56 -4.17
C HIS A 12 1.85 6.83 -4.81
N GLU A 13 1.59 7.12 -6.09
CA GLU A 13 0.35 6.70 -6.78
C GLU A 13 0.15 5.18 -6.77
N ARG A 14 1.22 4.43 -7.03
CA ARG A 14 1.19 2.95 -7.09
C ARG A 14 1.52 2.25 -5.77
N MET A 15 1.54 2.96 -4.64
CA MET A 15 1.83 2.31 -3.34
C MET A 15 0.78 1.26 -2.99
N SER A 16 -0.47 1.50 -3.40
CA SER A 16 -1.62 0.66 -3.10
C SER A 16 -1.69 -0.62 -3.96
N ASP A 17 -0.82 -0.74 -4.97
CA ASP A 17 -0.79 -1.89 -5.88
C ASP A 17 0.43 -2.79 -5.61
N ARG A 18 1.26 -2.44 -4.62
CA ARG A 18 2.54 -3.10 -4.35
C ARG A 18 2.43 -3.94 -3.09
N ASN A 19 2.40 -5.24 -3.29
CA ASN A 19 2.40 -6.27 -2.26
C ASN A 19 3.53 -6.06 -1.21
N PHE A 20 4.76 -5.78 -1.64
CA PHE A 20 5.94 -5.57 -0.78
C PHE A 20 5.91 -4.25 0.02
N VAL A 21 4.93 -3.39 -0.26
CA VAL A 21 4.65 -2.20 0.54
C VAL A 21 3.51 -2.52 1.52
N LEU A 22 2.41 -3.08 1.01
CA LEU A 22 1.20 -3.26 1.80
C LEU A 22 1.31 -4.37 2.86
N ILE A 23 1.98 -5.49 2.55
CA ILE A 23 2.12 -6.60 3.50
C ILE A 23 2.96 -6.16 4.71
N PRO A 24 4.21 -5.67 4.54
CA PRO A 24 4.98 -5.18 5.69
C PRO A 24 4.28 -4.02 6.43
N LEU A 25 3.60 -3.13 5.70
CA LEU A 25 2.82 -2.05 6.32
C LEU A 25 1.70 -2.58 7.22
N CYS A 26 1.02 -3.66 6.82
CA CYS A 26 -0.02 -4.29 7.63
C CYS A 26 0.54 -4.99 8.87
N GLU A 27 1.77 -5.52 8.79
CA GLU A 27 2.45 -6.14 9.93
C GLU A 27 2.80 -5.11 11.01
N ILE A 28 3.30 -3.93 10.61
CA ILE A 28 3.70 -2.87 11.55
C ILE A 28 2.54 -1.95 11.99
N ALA A 29 1.54 -1.76 11.13
CA ALA A 29 0.44 -0.80 11.33
C ALA A 29 -0.88 -1.33 10.74
N PRO A 30 -1.51 -2.34 11.37
CA PRO A 30 -2.71 -3.02 10.85
C PRO A 30 -3.94 -2.09 10.73
N ASP A 31 -3.98 -1.02 11.52
CA ASP A 31 -5.06 -0.02 11.51
C ASP A 31 -4.78 1.15 10.57
N TRP A 32 -3.66 1.13 9.85
CA TRP A 32 -3.33 2.17 8.88
C TRP A 32 -4.40 2.30 7.79
N ARG A 33 -4.71 3.56 7.47
CA ARG A 33 -5.68 3.93 6.44
C ARG A 33 -5.01 4.81 5.39
N HIS A 34 -5.28 4.51 4.12
CA HIS A 34 -4.70 5.25 3.02
C HIS A 34 -5.17 6.72 3.02
N PRO A 35 -4.27 7.71 3.08
CA PRO A 35 -4.62 9.11 3.32
C PRO A 35 -5.61 9.73 2.32
N LYS A 36 -5.68 9.21 1.08
CA LYS A 36 -6.59 9.75 0.05
C LYS A 36 -7.91 9.00 -0.09
N THR A 37 -7.89 7.70 0.16
CA THR A 37 -9.03 6.81 -0.15
C THR A 37 -9.70 6.26 1.09
N ASN A 38 -9.10 6.49 2.27
CA ASN A 38 -9.54 6.01 3.57
C ASN A 38 -9.73 4.48 3.67
N LYS A 39 -9.25 3.73 2.68
CA LYS A 39 -9.24 2.27 2.68
C LYS A 39 -8.22 1.78 3.71
N SER A 40 -8.60 0.77 4.50
CA SER A 40 -7.64 0.10 5.39
C SER A 40 -6.58 -0.64 4.59
N VAL A 41 -5.39 -0.81 5.18
CA VAL A 41 -4.30 -1.59 4.58
C VAL A 41 -4.77 -3.01 4.21
N LYS A 42 -5.59 -3.65 5.06
CA LYS A 42 -6.21 -4.96 4.79
C LYS A 42 -7.05 -4.94 3.50
N LYS A 43 -7.90 -3.91 3.32
CA LYS A 43 -8.75 -3.79 2.12
C LYS A 43 -7.92 -3.58 0.85
N LEU A 44 -6.78 -2.89 0.96
CA LEU A 44 -5.85 -2.75 -0.16
C LEU A 44 -5.19 -4.08 -0.51
N ILE A 45 -4.72 -4.85 0.48
CA ILE A 45 -4.17 -6.19 0.27
C ILE A 45 -5.19 -7.10 -0.43
N PHE A 46 -6.44 -7.13 0.03
CA PHE A 46 -7.51 -7.90 -0.59
C PHE A 46 -7.90 -7.42 -2.00
N SER A 47 -7.48 -6.22 -2.39
CA SER A 47 -7.70 -5.71 -3.76
C SER A 47 -6.59 -6.13 -4.72
N LEU A 48 -5.50 -6.73 -4.23
CA LEU A 48 -4.40 -7.21 -5.07
C LEU A 48 -4.78 -8.53 -5.79
N PRO A 49 -4.21 -8.78 -6.97
CA PRO A 49 -4.28 -10.10 -7.60
C PRO A 49 -3.71 -11.19 -6.67
N ILE A 50 -4.38 -12.34 -6.61
CA ILE A 50 -3.98 -13.48 -5.74
C ILE A 50 -2.51 -13.87 -5.94
N LYS A 51 -2.05 -13.90 -7.20
CA LYS A 51 -0.65 -14.19 -7.57
C LYS A 51 0.37 -13.25 -6.89
N ASP A 52 0.00 -12.02 -6.62
CA ASP A 52 0.90 -11.03 -6.02
C ASP A 52 0.98 -11.22 -4.50
N ILE A 53 -0.07 -11.76 -3.89
CA ILE A 53 -0.08 -12.06 -2.45
C ILE A 53 0.80 -13.28 -2.16
N THR A 54 0.73 -14.31 -3.01
CA THR A 54 1.42 -15.60 -2.80
C THR A 54 2.92 -15.57 -3.14
N THR A 55 3.40 -14.54 -3.82
CA THR A 55 4.79 -14.46 -4.31
C THR A 55 5.75 -13.78 -3.33
N ILE A 56 5.23 -13.24 -2.22
CA ILE A 56 6.07 -12.61 -1.20
C ILE A 56 6.76 -13.69 -0.36
N LYS A 57 8.08 -13.64 -0.38
CA LYS A 57 8.91 -14.42 0.54
C LYS A 57 9.11 -13.60 1.81
N GLN A 58 8.48 -14.01 2.91
CA GLN A 58 8.84 -13.52 4.24
C GLN A 58 10.19 -14.15 4.59
N ILE A 59 11.19 -13.32 4.89
CA ILE A 59 12.57 -13.71 5.24
C ILE A 59 12.67 -13.81 6.76
#